data_AF-A0A399NTT4-F1
#
_entry.id   AF-A0A399NTT4-F1
#
_cell.length_a   1.000
_cell.length_b   1.000
_cell.length_c   1.000
_cell.angle_alpha   90.00
_cell.angle_beta   90.00
_cell.angle_gamma   90.00
#
_symmetry.space_group_name_H-M   'P 1'
#
loop_
_entity.id
_entity.type
_entity.pdbx_description
1 polymer ?
#
loop_
_entity_poly.entity_id
_entity_poly.type
_entity_poly.pdbx_seq_one_letter_code
_entity_poly.pdbx_strand_id
1 'polypeptide(L)'
;LEELRRTAYGRDGSTAPLVEVPADLRARTGYDEAELPAPLVALLAEEARLVDEGQALLAAERHADEAADPSDHDRTTDGLLPAPSRRRALRPGPLAALAAGLLVPRHPARRQLALARDHR
;
A
#
# COMPACT_ATOMS: atom_id res chain seq x y z
N LEU A 1 -0.09 16.68 27.53
CA LEU A 1 0.06 15.79 26.34
C LEU A 1 1.00 14.61 26.65
N GLU A 2 2.10 14.82 27.37
CA GLU A 2 2.99 13.73 27.82
C GLU A 2 2.35 12.73 28.78
N GLU A 3 1.51 13.18 29.70
CA GLU A 3 0.81 12.28 30.62
C GLU A 3 -0.14 11.34 29.86
N LEU A 4 -0.91 11.88 28.90
CA LEU A 4 -1.74 11.08 27.99
C LEU A 4 -0.92 10.06 27.18
N ARG A 5 0.24 10.47 26.65
CA ARG A 5 1.14 9.56 25.90
C ARG A 5 1.70 8.45 26.79
N ARG A 6 2.10 8.78 28.01
CA ARG A 6 2.58 7.81 29.00
C ARG A 6 1.49 6.81 29.34
N THR A 7 0.25 7.27 29.55
CA THR A 7 -0.89 6.40 29.83
C THR A 7 -1.25 5.51 28.64
N ALA A 8 -1.23 6.03 27.42
CA ALA A 8 -1.65 5.28 26.22
C ALA A 8 -0.58 4.32 25.69
N TYR A 9 0.69 4.71 25.72
CA TYR A 9 1.78 4.00 25.05
C TYR A 9 2.85 3.47 26.01
N GLY A 10 2.75 3.75 27.32
CA GLY A 10 3.70 3.27 28.33
C GLY A 10 5.13 3.79 28.18
N ARG A 11 5.32 4.85 27.37
CA ARG A 11 6.61 5.38 26.94
C ARG A 11 6.67 6.89 27.14
N ASP A 12 7.85 7.38 27.54
CA ASP A 12 8.16 8.82 27.56
C ASP A 12 8.17 9.45 26.16
N GLY A 13 8.20 10.79 26.12
CA GLY A 13 8.30 11.55 24.88
C GLY A 13 9.44 11.06 23.97
N SER A 14 9.30 11.27 22.65
CA SER A 14 10.37 10.94 21.71
C SER A 14 11.60 11.81 21.96
N THR A 15 12.76 11.17 22.13
CA THR A 15 14.07 11.83 22.23
C THR A 15 14.75 11.97 20.87
N ALA A 16 14.04 11.67 19.79
CA ALA A 16 14.58 11.78 18.44
C ALA A 16 14.92 13.25 18.14
N PRO A 17 16.08 13.51 17.49
CA PRO A 17 16.46 14.86 17.12
C PRO A 17 15.42 15.47 16.18
N LEU A 18 15.12 16.74 16.40
CA LEU A 18 14.33 17.53 15.45
C LEU A 18 15.23 17.90 14.26
N VAL A 19 14.68 17.79 13.06
CA VAL A 19 15.34 18.10 11.79
C VAL A 19 14.39 18.94 10.97
N GLU A 20 14.94 19.91 10.25
CA GLU A 20 14.18 20.74 9.33
C GLU A 20 13.48 19.87 8.27
N VAL A 21 12.19 20.15 8.05
CA VAL A 21 11.41 19.51 6.99
C VAL A 21 11.71 20.22 5.67
N PRO A 22 12.19 19.51 4.64
CA PRO A 22 12.47 20.10 3.34
C PRO A 22 11.26 20.88 2.79
N ALA A 23 11.50 22.06 2.23
CA ALA A 23 10.44 22.98 1.81
C ALA A 23 9.54 22.39 0.70
N ASP A 24 10.11 21.61 -0.21
CA ASP A 24 9.39 20.87 -1.24
C ASP A 24 8.47 19.80 -0.63
N LEU A 25 8.90 19.17 0.45
CA LEU A 25 8.11 18.17 1.16
C LEU A 25 6.93 18.81 1.90
N ARG A 26 7.15 19.96 2.55
CA ARG A 26 6.08 20.77 3.16
C ARG A 26 5.05 21.23 2.13
N ALA A 27 5.52 21.77 1.00
CA ALA A 27 4.64 22.23 -0.07
C ALA A 27 3.77 21.10 -0.66
N ARG A 28 4.33 19.89 -0.81
CA ARG A 28 3.59 18.73 -1.35
C ARG A 28 2.61 18.12 -0.38
N THR A 29 2.96 18.07 0.91
CA THR A 29 2.15 17.37 1.93
C THR A 29 1.16 18.29 2.65
N GLY A 30 1.32 19.62 2.55
CA GLY A 30 0.52 20.57 3.30
C GLY A 30 0.85 20.62 4.79
N TYR A 31 2.00 20.07 5.20
CA TYR A 31 2.50 20.18 6.57
C TYR A 31 3.14 21.54 6.83
N ASP A 32 2.63 22.25 7.83
CA ASP A 32 3.09 23.60 8.21
C ASP A 32 4.30 23.60 9.16
N GLU A 33 4.57 22.48 9.85
CA GLU A 33 5.68 22.37 10.80
C GLU A 33 7.03 22.41 10.08
N ALA A 34 7.88 23.37 10.46
CA ALA A 34 9.21 23.56 9.88
C ALA A 34 10.23 22.52 10.38
N GLU A 35 10.00 21.92 11.55
CA GLU A 35 10.88 20.93 12.16
C GLU A 35 10.08 19.75 12.69
N LEU A 36 10.58 18.54 12.43
CA LEU A 36 9.98 17.30 12.89
C LEU A 36 11.06 16.34 13.41
N PRO A 37 10.70 15.40 14.30
CA PRO A 37 11.58 14.28 14.64
C PRO A 37 12.12 13.60 13.38
N ALA A 38 13.43 13.37 13.30
CA ALA A 38 14.08 12.79 12.12
C ALA A 38 13.39 11.53 11.55
N PRO A 39 12.86 10.59 12.38
CA PRO A 39 12.12 9.44 11.86
C PRO A 39 10.82 9.83 11.13
N LEU A 40 10.14 10.90 11.55
CA LEU A 40 8.93 11.37 10.88
C LEU A 40 9.27 12.06 9.55
N VAL A 41 10.36 12.82 9.49
CA VAL A 41 10.84 13.40 8.21
C VAL A 41 11.16 12.29 7.21
N ALA A 42 11.81 11.21 7.66
CA ALA A 42 12.12 10.07 6.80
C ALA A 42 10.84 9.37 6.28
N LEU A 43 9.82 9.22 7.12
CA LEU A 43 8.53 8.65 6.71
C LEU A 43 7.81 9.54 5.70
N LEU A 44 7.77 10.85 5.92
CA LEU A 44 7.15 11.79 4.97
C LEU A 44 7.86 11.79 3.61
N ALA A 45 9.19 11.72 3.61
CA ALA A 45 9.97 11.63 2.37
C ALA A 45 9.64 10.36 1.57
N GLU A 46 9.49 9.23 2.27
CA GLU A 46 9.12 7.96 1.64
C GLU A 46 7.66 7.96 1.14
N GLU A 47 6.74 8.56 1.89
CA GLU A 47 5.36 8.76 1.45
C GLU A 47 5.30 9.56 0.15
N ALA A 48 6.01 10.69 0.07
CA ALA A 48 6.06 11.50 -1.14
C ALA A 48 6.59 10.70 -2.34
N ARG A 49 7.65 9.90 -2.14
CA ARG A 49 8.19 9.01 -3.17
C ARG A 49 7.16 7.99 -3.66
N LEU A 50 6.43 7.37 -2.73
CA LEU A 50 5.41 6.37 -3.05
C LEU A 50 4.20 6.98 -3.78
N VAL A 51 3.82 8.22 -3.43
CA VAL A 51 2.77 8.95 -4.15
C VAL A 51 3.20 9.22 -5.58
N ASP A 52 4.43 9.69 -5.80
CA ASP A 52 4.97 9.93 -7.14
C ASP A 52 5.00 8.64 -7.97
N GLU A 53 5.45 7.54 -7.37
CA GLU A 53 5.45 6.21 -7.99
C GLU A 53 4.02 5.74 -8.34
N GLY A 54 3.07 5.88 -7.41
CA GLY A 54 1.67 5.52 -7.63
C GLY A 54 1.03 6.32 -8.77
N GLN A 55 1.32 7.62 -8.86
CA GLN A 55 0.83 8.46 -9.96
C GLN A 55 1.42 8.03 -11.31
N ALA A 56 2.70 7.69 -11.35
CA ALA A 56 3.35 7.18 -12.56
C ALA A 56 2.72 5.85 -13.02
N LEU A 57 2.44 4.95 -12.08
CA LEU A 57 1.78 3.68 -12.37
C LEU A 57 0.35 3.88 -12.91
N LEU A 58 -0.44 4.74 -12.26
CA LEU A 58 -1.80 5.05 -12.71
C LEU A 58 -1.82 5.76 -14.07
N ALA A 59 -0.81 6.58 -14.37
CA ALA A 59 -0.65 7.18 -15.69
C ALA A 59 -0.34 6.14 -16.76
N ALA A 60 0.55 5.19 -16.45
CA ALA A 60 0.88 4.10 -17.36
C ALA A 60 -0.34 3.19 -17.64
N GLU A 61 -1.16 2.90 -16.62
CA GLU A 61 -2.40 2.13 -16.77
C GLU A 61 -3.41 2.84 -17.68
N ARG A 62 -3.65 4.15 -17.48
CA ARG A 62 -4.53 4.95 -18.34
C ARG A 62 -4.09 4.92 -19.80
N HIS A 63 -2.80 5.04 -20.08
CA HIS A 63 -2.28 4.96 -21.44
C HIS A 63 -2.40 3.57 -22.05
N ALA A 64 -2.31 2.50 -21.24
CA ALA A 64 -2.52 1.14 -21.72
C ALA A 64 -3.99 0.90 -22.09
N ASP A 65 -4.94 1.41 -21.29
CA ASP A 65 -6.38 1.32 -21.56
C ASP A 65 -6.76 2.14 -22.80
N GLU A 66 -6.24 3.35 -22.96
CA GLU A 66 -6.45 4.17 -24.16
C GLU A 66 -5.91 3.50 -25.43
N ALA A 67 -4.76 2.83 -25.35
CA ALA A 67 -4.20 2.09 -26.48
C ALA A 67 -4.95 0.78 -26.79
N ALA A 68 -5.73 0.27 -25.83
CA ALA A 68 -6.52 -0.95 -25.97
C ALA A 68 -7.96 -0.71 -26.43
N ASP A 69 -8.45 0.54 -26.42
CA ASP A 69 -9.78 0.89 -26.94
C ASP A 69 -9.84 0.69 -28.47
N PRO A 70 -10.57 -0.33 -28.97
CA PRO A 70 -10.64 -0.64 -30.39
C PRO A 70 -11.68 0.21 -31.12
N SER A 71 -12.04 1.39 -30.61
CA SER A 71 -12.99 2.30 -31.27
C SER A 71 -12.47 2.87 -32.61
N ASP A 72 -11.23 2.56 -32.98
CA ASP A 72 -10.68 2.66 -34.35
C ASP A 72 -10.95 1.40 -35.21
N HIS A 73 -12.07 0.71 -34.95
CA HIS A 73 -12.60 -0.39 -35.77
C HIS A 73 -13.89 -0.01 -36.49
N ASP A 74 -13.97 1.21 -37.03
CA ASP A 74 -14.94 1.52 -38.06
C ASP A 74 -14.28 2.01 -39.35
N ARG A 75 -13.87 1.03 -40.18
CA ARG A 75 -14.39 0.88 -41.55
C ARG A 75 -13.70 -0.28 -42.26
N THR A 76 -14.53 -1.08 -42.92
CA THR A 76 -14.21 -2.07 -43.96
C THR A 76 -13.85 -3.45 -43.45
N THR A 77 -14.86 -4.31 -43.26
CA THR A 77 -15.09 -5.45 -44.17
C THR A 77 -16.42 -6.09 -43.81
N ASP A 78 -17.41 -5.79 -44.63
CA ASP A 78 -18.56 -6.65 -44.86
C ASP A 78 -18.08 -8.08 -45.16
N GLY A 79 -18.66 -9.07 -44.47
CA GLY A 79 -18.59 -10.47 -44.84
C GLY A 79 -17.40 -11.26 -44.26
N LEU A 80 -17.68 -12.05 -43.23
CA LEU A 80 -17.55 -13.52 -43.23
C LEU A 80 -17.83 -14.09 -41.83
N LEU A 81 -18.61 -15.16 -41.83
CA LEU A 81 -19.18 -15.87 -40.67
C LEU A 81 -18.12 -16.35 -39.66
N PRO A 82 -18.46 -16.47 -38.35
CA PRO A 82 -17.49 -16.83 -37.33
C PRO A 82 -17.10 -18.32 -37.38
N ALA A 83 -15.80 -18.59 -37.47
CA ALA A 83 -15.23 -19.92 -37.30
C ALA A 83 -15.03 -20.26 -35.80
N PRO A 84 -15.25 -21.51 -35.35
CA PRO A 84 -15.14 -21.88 -33.95
C PRO A 84 -13.70 -21.86 -33.45
N SER A 85 -13.50 -21.19 -32.31
CA SER A 85 -12.20 -20.98 -31.67
C SER A 85 -11.59 -22.29 -31.16
N ARG A 86 -10.41 -22.64 -31.67
CA ARG A 86 -9.59 -23.74 -31.14
C ARG A 86 -9.06 -23.32 -29.77
N ARG A 87 -9.64 -23.88 -28.70
CA ARG A 87 -9.13 -23.82 -27.32
C ARG A 87 -7.68 -24.32 -27.28
N ARG A 88 -6.72 -23.39 -27.15
CA ARG A 88 -5.34 -23.73 -26.79
C ARG A 88 -5.31 -24.21 -25.34
N ALA A 89 -4.92 -25.46 -25.14
CA ALA A 89 -4.62 -26.02 -23.84
C ALA A 89 -3.51 -25.18 -23.18
N LEU A 90 -3.86 -24.49 -22.09
CA LEU A 90 -2.90 -23.86 -21.18
C LEU A 90 -2.06 -24.96 -20.56
N ARG A 91 -0.77 -25.04 -20.93
CA ARG A 91 0.21 -25.79 -20.15
C ARG A 91 0.32 -25.12 -18.77
N PRO A 92 0.23 -25.87 -17.66
CA PRO A 92 0.44 -25.29 -16.33
C PRO A 92 1.93 -24.92 -16.19
N GLY A 93 2.19 -23.62 -16.07
CA GLY A 93 3.52 -23.08 -15.75
C GLY A 93 3.82 -23.18 -14.25
N PRO A 94 5.10 -23.08 -13.85
CA PRO A 94 5.57 -23.32 -12.47
C PRO A 94 5.11 -22.26 -11.44
N LEU A 95 4.43 -21.20 -11.87
CA LEU A 95 3.98 -20.11 -11.00
C LEU A 95 2.72 -20.43 -10.20
N ALA A 96 2.01 -21.52 -10.51
CA ALA A 96 0.89 -22.00 -9.68
C ALA A 96 1.32 -22.45 -8.27
N ALA A 97 2.62 -22.65 -8.03
CA ALA A 97 3.14 -23.08 -6.73
C ALA A 97 3.33 -21.94 -5.70
N LEU A 98 3.31 -20.66 -6.10
CA LEU A 98 3.56 -19.54 -5.18
C LEU A 98 2.28 -18.99 -4.51
N ALA A 99 1.09 -19.32 -5.02
CA ALA A 99 -0.18 -18.83 -4.47
C ALA A 99 -0.62 -19.53 -3.15
N ALA A 100 0.10 -20.55 -2.68
CA ALA A 100 -0.28 -21.36 -1.52
C ALA A 100 0.40 -20.96 -0.19
N GLY A 101 1.15 -19.86 -0.14
CA GLY A 101 2.06 -19.54 0.99
C GLY A 101 1.56 -18.57 2.08
N LEU A 102 0.42 -17.90 1.91
CA LEU A 102 -0.03 -16.84 2.83
C LEU A 102 -1.31 -17.22 3.57
N LEU A 103 -1.26 -18.30 4.34
CA LEU A 103 -2.23 -18.58 5.39
C LEU A 103 -1.53 -18.47 6.75
N VAL A 104 -1.36 -17.24 7.25
CA VAL A 104 -0.96 -17.02 8.65
C VAL A 104 -2.18 -17.35 9.52
N PRO A 105 -2.11 -18.35 10.43
CA PRO A 105 -3.21 -18.62 11.34
C PRO A 105 -3.40 -17.43 12.29
N ARG A 106 -4.58 -16.85 12.15
CA ARG A 106 -5.22 -15.88 13.05
C ARG A 106 -5.20 -16.45 14.48
N HIS A 107 -4.23 -16.02 15.30
CA HIS A 107 -4.13 -16.47 16.68
C HIS A 107 -5.37 -16.02 17.46
N PRO A 108 -6.16 -16.92 18.07
CA PRO A 108 -7.33 -16.53 18.83
C PRO A 108 -6.91 -15.87 20.15
N ALA A 109 -7.67 -14.83 20.47
CA ALA A 109 -7.81 -14.14 21.73
C ALA A 109 -7.46 -15.01 22.96
N ARG A 110 -6.43 -14.61 23.70
CA ARG A 110 -6.22 -15.03 25.09
C ARG A 110 -7.30 -14.39 25.97
N ARG A 111 -8.39 -15.13 26.16
CA ARG A 111 -9.27 -15.00 27.32
C ARG A 111 -8.51 -15.54 28.55
N GLN A 112 -8.62 -14.78 29.63
CA GLN A 112 -8.61 -15.22 31.03
C GLN A 112 -7.26 -15.70 31.62
N LEU A 113 -6.60 -14.78 32.33
CA LEU A 113 -6.04 -15.10 33.65
C LEU A 113 -6.82 -14.28 34.67
N ALA A 114 -7.96 -14.84 35.08
CA ALA A 114 -8.55 -14.52 36.35
C ALA A 114 -7.69 -15.16 37.46
N LEU A 115 -7.57 -14.43 38.57
CA LEU A 115 -7.37 -14.94 39.92
C LEU A 115 -6.01 -15.59 40.23
N ALA A 116 -5.07 -14.77 40.68
CA ALA A 116 -4.15 -15.18 41.74
C ALA A 116 -3.58 -13.94 42.46
N ARG A 117 -4.16 -13.59 43.60
CA ARG A 117 -3.47 -13.40 44.90
C ARG A 117 -4.36 -12.62 45.86
N ASP A 118 -5.26 -13.37 46.47
CA ASP A 118 -5.67 -13.12 47.84
C ASP A 118 -4.90 -14.15 48.68
N HIS A 119 -3.77 -13.72 49.25
CA HIS A 119 -3.06 -14.47 50.29
C HIS A 119 -2.94 -13.53 51.48
N ARG A 120 -3.70 -13.88 52.52
CA ARG A 120 -3.49 -13.48 53.91
C ARG A 120 -2.06 -13.73 54.37
#